data_AF-A0A9D6IE73-F1
#
_entry.id   AF-A0A9D6IE73-F1
#
_cell.length_a   1.000
_cell.length_b   1.000
_cell.length_c   1.000
_cell.angle_alpha   90.00
_cell.angle_beta   90.00
_cell.angle_gamma   90.00
#
_symmetry.space_group_name_H-M   'P 1'
#
loop_
_entity.id
_entity.type
_entity.pdbx_description
1 polymer ?
#
loop_
_entity_poly.entity_id
_entity_poly.type
_entity_poly.pdbx_seq_one_letter_code
_entity_poly.pdbx_strand_id
1 'polypeptide(L)'
;MMTNPYFRSALVATRNGVPDPRLVVDTWIDNLDAAFVCTSTGPPFEAIAAYDLLSAWTKLLRVRPELQNDVQHLVAKVKSVLEERGGELAGLAMTIPDPAAWSEEARQLDASYEEDWLPDERSRFAERLLTDLDDAELVCLTAARLGKRGTALEKELEGCRAWCLHHADLFLAASVHVQAVGATLIPDLLEQDPGLALTALKYEAVMNAAEEVEAELGMEAVEPLPAAVVRPLVRRFLEQRAAIAADLQKFVFVANALVQRIRHRPMARARDEGEPKSQSWEWAGPGGHHARLTISLDPVEAERVALAIIGPDHQRATDLAGQPVVLNGVESLVDKSGKAVFQLLPLLESTPSLSLFVGADPIEWERLPTT
;
A
#
# COMPACT_ATOMS: atom_id res chain seq x y z
N MET A 1 1.81 25.31 25.32
CA MET A 1 1.45 25.03 23.91
C MET A 1 0.26 24.10 23.98
N MET A 2 -0.91 24.49 23.46
CA MET A 2 -2.03 23.57 23.34
C MET A 2 -1.66 22.50 22.32
N THR A 3 -1.72 21.24 22.72
CA THR A 3 -1.53 20.08 21.86
C THR A 3 -2.75 19.96 20.94
N ASN A 4 -2.55 19.94 19.62
CA ASN A 4 -3.63 19.69 18.67
C ASN A 4 -4.06 18.22 18.78
N PRO A 5 -5.30 17.91 19.23
CA PRO A 5 -5.76 16.54 19.41
C PRO A 5 -5.98 15.80 18.09
N TYR A 6 -5.93 16.49 16.95
CA TYR A 6 -6.13 15.89 15.63
C TYR A 6 -4.82 15.62 14.88
N PHE A 7 -3.67 16.09 15.37
CA PHE A 7 -2.38 15.97 14.67
C PHE A 7 -1.28 15.46 15.60
N ARG A 8 -0.51 14.47 15.14
CA ARG A 8 0.58 13.83 15.91
C ARG A 8 1.90 13.92 15.16
N SER A 9 2.65 15.01 15.37
CA SER A 9 3.95 15.21 14.71
C SER A 9 5.01 14.15 15.06
N ALA A 10 4.78 13.38 16.14
CA ALA A 10 5.70 12.35 16.62
C ALA A 10 5.54 11.01 15.88
N LEU A 11 4.43 10.75 15.19
CA LEU A 11 4.18 9.47 14.52
C LEU A 11 5.18 9.24 13.38
N VAL A 12 6.02 8.21 13.55
CA VAL A 12 7.13 7.86 12.67
C VAL A 12 6.62 7.38 11.31
N ALA A 13 5.57 6.56 11.30
CA ALA A 13 5.02 5.95 10.10
C ALA A 13 4.47 7.00 9.13
N THR A 14 3.89 8.08 9.66
CA THR A 14 3.31 9.16 8.83
C THR A 14 4.26 10.33 8.58
N ARG A 15 5.35 10.47 9.36
CA ARG A 15 6.17 11.69 9.44
C ARG A 15 6.62 12.27 8.09
N ASN A 16 6.95 11.41 7.12
CA ASN A 16 7.50 11.82 5.83
C ASN A 16 6.45 11.89 4.71
N GLY A 17 5.20 11.49 4.99
CA GLY A 17 4.13 11.39 3.99
C GLY A 17 3.03 12.43 4.14
N VAL A 18 2.93 13.14 5.27
CA VAL A 18 1.86 14.13 5.49
C VAL A 18 2.04 15.31 4.52
N PRO A 19 1.09 15.55 3.59
CA PRO A 19 1.15 16.69 2.70
C PRO A 19 1.02 18.01 3.48
N ASP A 20 1.42 19.12 2.85
CA ASP A 20 1.17 20.45 3.41
C ASP A 20 -0.34 20.64 3.63
N PRO A 21 -0.81 20.99 4.84
CA PRO A 21 -2.23 21.21 5.11
C PRO A 21 -2.86 22.27 4.21
N ARG A 22 -2.07 23.19 3.62
CA ARG A 22 -2.55 24.13 2.61
C ARG A 22 -3.11 23.42 1.38
N LEU A 23 -2.45 22.38 0.89
CA LEU A 23 -2.90 21.63 -0.30
C LEU A 23 -4.25 20.93 -0.05
N VAL A 24 -4.46 20.43 1.16
CA VAL A 24 -5.73 19.83 1.57
C VAL A 24 -6.84 20.89 1.57
N VAL A 25 -6.57 22.05 2.16
CA VAL A 25 -7.53 23.16 2.21
C VAL A 25 -7.80 23.71 0.80
N ASP A 26 -6.79 23.86 -0.05
CA ASP A 26 -6.95 24.30 -1.44
C ASP A 26 -7.90 23.37 -2.21
N THR A 27 -7.77 22.05 -2.03
CA THR A 27 -8.68 21.06 -2.62
C THR A 27 -10.12 21.27 -2.14
N TRP A 28 -10.32 21.57 -0.84
CA TRP A 28 -11.66 21.84 -0.31
C TRP A 28 -12.24 23.16 -0.81
N ILE A 29 -11.40 24.16 -1.04
CA ILE A 29 -11.80 25.44 -1.63
C ILE A 29 -12.23 25.26 -3.08
N ASP A 30 -11.46 24.51 -3.87
CA ASP A 30 -11.80 24.19 -5.26
C ASP A 30 -13.13 23.43 -5.35
N ASN A 31 -13.34 22.46 -4.46
CA ASN A 31 -14.61 21.73 -4.36
C ASN A 31 -15.77 22.66 -3.98
N LEU A 32 -15.56 23.58 -3.04
CA LEU A 32 -16.57 24.56 -2.65
C LEU A 32 -16.93 25.48 -3.82
N ASP A 33 -15.95 25.99 -4.56
CA ASP A 33 -16.18 26.87 -5.71
C ASP A 33 -16.95 26.14 -6.83
N ALA A 34 -16.55 24.90 -7.14
CA ALA A 34 -17.25 24.05 -8.11
C ALA A 34 -18.72 23.82 -7.71
N ALA A 35 -18.96 23.41 -6.46
CA ALA A 35 -20.31 23.19 -5.95
C ALA A 35 -21.14 24.49 -5.90
N PHE A 36 -20.50 25.61 -5.58
CA PHE A 36 -21.13 26.93 -5.60
C PHE A 36 -21.57 27.35 -6.99
N VAL A 37 -20.74 27.12 -8.02
CA VAL A 37 -21.12 27.41 -9.41
C VAL A 37 -22.35 26.58 -9.82
N CYS A 38 -22.36 25.29 -9.51
CA CYS A 38 -23.48 24.39 -9.83
C CYS A 38 -24.79 24.77 -9.13
N THR A 39 -24.71 25.29 -7.90
CA THR A 39 -25.91 25.69 -7.12
C THR A 39 -26.35 27.13 -7.39
N SER A 40 -25.52 27.95 -8.03
CA SER A 40 -25.81 29.37 -8.30
C SER A 40 -26.51 29.63 -9.64
N THR A 41 -26.53 28.67 -10.57
CA THR A 41 -27.09 28.85 -11.94
C THR A 41 -28.62 28.78 -12.02
N GLY A 42 -29.31 28.72 -10.87
CA GLY A 42 -30.77 28.68 -10.77
C GLY A 42 -31.35 27.26 -10.81
N PRO A 43 -32.60 27.06 -10.36
CA PRO A 43 -33.20 25.74 -10.26
C PRO A 43 -33.49 25.09 -11.62
N PRO A 44 -33.58 23.74 -11.68
CA PRO A 44 -33.52 22.80 -10.56
C PRO A 44 -32.08 22.52 -10.09
N PHE A 45 -31.87 22.44 -8.78
CA PHE A 45 -30.57 22.07 -8.21
C PHE A 45 -30.42 20.56 -8.17
N GLU A 46 -29.21 20.08 -8.49
CA GLU A 46 -28.87 18.68 -8.32
C GLU A 46 -28.59 18.38 -6.84
N ALA A 47 -29.10 17.26 -6.33
CA ALA A 47 -28.93 16.89 -4.93
C ALA A 47 -27.46 16.69 -4.54
N ILE A 48 -26.65 16.18 -5.48
CA ILE A 48 -25.20 16.02 -5.28
C ILE A 48 -24.49 17.38 -5.15
N ALA A 49 -24.83 18.37 -5.99
CA ALA A 49 -24.25 19.70 -5.89
C ALA A 49 -24.63 20.41 -4.58
N ALA A 50 -25.86 20.18 -4.08
CA ALA A 50 -26.26 20.67 -2.77
C ALA A 50 -25.50 19.97 -1.63
N TYR A 51 -25.29 18.65 -1.73
CA TYR A 51 -24.49 17.87 -0.79
C TYR A 51 -23.06 18.38 -0.71
N ASP A 52 -22.39 18.49 -1.86
CA ASP A 52 -21.00 18.95 -1.97
C ASP A 52 -20.83 20.39 -1.44
N LEU A 53 -21.80 21.28 -1.75
CA LEU A 53 -21.77 22.66 -1.25
C LEU A 53 -21.82 22.70 0.28
N LEU A 54 -22.77 21.96 0.87
CA LEU A 54 -22.97 21.97 2.32
C LEU A 54 -21.80 21.28 3.04
N SER A 55 -21.32 20.13 2.55
CA SER A 55 -20.18 19.43 3.15
C SER A 55 -18.92 20.30 3.09
N ALA A 56 -18.55 20.83 1.92
CA ALA A 56 -17.34 21.63 1.74
C ALA A 56 -17.38 22.94 2.54
N TRP A 57 -18.51 23.64 2.57
CA TRP A 57 -18.66 24.87 3.36
C TRP A 57 -18.48 24.58 4.85
N THR A 58 -19.13 23.53 5.36
CA THR A 58 -19.07 23.17 6.78
C THR A 58 -17.67 22.66 7.16
N LYS A 59 -17.01 21.94 6.25
CA LYS A 59 -15.64 21.45 6.41
C LYS A 59 -14.68 22.62 6.63
N LEU A 60 -14.80 23.69 5.85
CA LEU A 60 -14.00 24.92 6.03
C LEU A 60 -14.26 25.64 7.35
N LEU A 61 -15.43 25.49 7.98
CA LEU A 61 -15.68 26.06 9.31
C LEU A 61 -14.80 25.42 10.41
N ARG A 62 -14.25 24.24 10.16
CA ARG A 62 -13.32 23.55 11.09
C ARG A 62 -11.86 23.94 10.88
N VAL A 63 -11.55 24.64 9.79
CA VAL A 63 -10.17 24.92 9.37
C VAL A 63 -9.58 26.06 10.17
N ARG A 64 -8.29 25.96 10.51
CA ARG A 64 -7.57 27.03 11.22
C ARG A 64 -7.61 28.35 10.41
N PRO A 65 -7.88 29.51 11.04
CA PRO A 65 -8.01 30.78 10.34
C PRO A 65 -6.81 31.13 9.44
N GLU A 66 -5.59 30.77 9.84
CA GLU A 66 -4.37 31.02 9.07
C GLU A 66 -4.31 30.29 7.72
N LEU A 67 -5.12 29.25 7.51
CA LEU A 67 -5.24 28.51 6.26
C LEU A 67 -6.38 29.02 5.37
N GLN A 68 -7.21 29.97 5.84
CA GLN A 68 -8.41 30.46 5.13
C GLN A 68 -8.25 31.86 4.50
N ASN A 69 -7.05 32.42 4.48
CA ASN A 69 -6.87 33.86 4.17
C ASN A 69 -7.43 34.26 2.78
N ASP A 70 -7.40 33.35 1.80
CA ASP A 70 -7.77 33.67 0.42
C ASP A 70 -9.23 33.32 0.07
N VAL A 71 -9.99 32.67 0.97
CA VAL A 71 -11.35 32.17 0.69
C VAL A 71 -12.48 32.98 1.33
N GLN A 72 -12.17 34.00 2.13
CA GLN A 72 -13.18 34.79 2.88
C GLN A 72 -14.32 35.32 1.99
N HIS A 73 -14.02 35.75 0.78
CA HIS A 73 -15.01 36.24 -0.16
C HIS A 73 -15.94 35.12 -0.71
N LEU A 74 -15.39 33.94 -1.00
CA LEU A 74 -16.20 32.79 -1.43
C LEU A 74 -17.10 32.31 -0.26
N VAL A 75 -16.56 32.21 0.95
CA VAL A 75 -17.35 31.86 2.15
C VAL A 75 -18.50 32.85 2.37
N ALA A 76 -18.26 34.15 2.20
CA ALA A 76 -19.31 35.17 2.31
C ALA A 76 -20.41 35.01 1.24
N LYS A 77 -20.04 34.69 0.00
CA LYS A 77 -21.00 34.41 -1.09
C LYS A 77 -21.84 33.17 -0.82
N VAL A 78 -21.20 32.08 -0.41
CA VAL A 78 -21.89 30.83 -0.06
C VAL A 78 -22.86 31.09 1.08
N LYS A 79 -22.44 31.81 2.13
CA LYS A 79 -23.31 32.19 3.24
C LYS A 79 -24.56 32.95 2.77
N SER A 80 -24.41 33.92 1.86
CA SER A 80 -25.53 34.64 1.25
C SER A 80 -26.52 33.70 0.55
N VAL A 81 -26.03 32.70 -0.19
CA VAL A 81 -26.88 31.70 -0.85
C VAL A 81 -27.58 30.80 0.17
N LEU A 82 -26.89 30.39 1.24
CA LEU A 82 -27.48 29.58 2.31
C LEU A 82 -28.53 30.33 3.12
N GLU A 83 -28.38 31.65 3.30
CA GLU A 83 -29.41 32.50 3.93
C GLU A 83 -30.67 32.59 3.07
N GLU A 84 -30.53 32.66 1.74
CA GLU A 84 -31.67 32.73 0.81
C GLU A 84 -32.35 31.37 0.60
N ARG A 85 -31.57 30.29 0.44
CA ARG A 85 -32.05 29.00 -0.09
C ARG A 85 -31.59 27.78 0.71
N GLY A 86 -30.93 27.96 1.85
CA GLY A 86 -30.32 26.87 2.61
C GLY A 86 -31.31 25.77 3.01
N GLY A 87 -32.57 26.10 3.31
CA GLY A 87 -33.59 25.11 3.64
C GLY A 87 -33.93 24.15 2.48
N GLU A 88 -33.92 24.64 1.23
CA GLU A 88 -34.15 23.81 0.04
C GLU A 88 -32.93 22.93 -0.24
N LEU A 89 -31.73 23.54 -0.24
CA LEU A 89 -30.47 22.84 -0.44
C LEU A 89 -30.24 21.75 0.61
N ALA A 90 -30.53 22.02 1.89
CA ALA A 90 -30.47 21.02 2.95
C ALA A 90 -31.44 19.87 2.72
N GLY A 91 -32.66 20.16 2.25
CA GLY A 91 -33.64 19.12 1.92
C GLY A 91 -33.16 18.17 0.81
N LEU A 92 -32.47 18.71 -0.20
CA LEU A 92 -31.87 17.91 -1.29
C LEU A 92 -30.62 17.17 -0.82
N ALA A 93 -29.69 17.84 -0.13
CA ALA A 93 -28.44 17.25 0.32
C ALA A 93 -28.66 16.05 1.25
N MET A 94 -29.68 16.10 2.11
CA MET A 94 -30.03 15.01 3.03
C MET A 94 -30.53 13.73 2.35
N THR A 95 -30.79 13.73 1.04
CA THR A 95 -31.16 12.50 0.31
C THR A 95 -29.96 11.75 -0.25
N ILE A 96 -28.75 12.31 -0.14
CA ILE A 96 -27.52 11.71 -0.68
C ILE A 96 -26.87 10.70 0.27
N PRO A 97 -26.72 10.98 1.59
CA PRO A 97 -26.15 10.00 2.52
C PRO A 97 -26.86 8.64 2.47
N ASP A 98 -26.07 7.58 2.35
CA ASP A 98 -26.54 6.19 2.44
C ASP A 98 -25.75 5.44 3.53
N PRO A 99 -26.20 5.52 4.80
CA PRO A 99 -25.54 4.85 5.92
C PRO A 99 -25.48 3.32 5.76
N ALA A 100 -26.44 2.73 5.04
CA ALA A 100 -26.49 1.30 4.81
C ALA A 100 -25.39 0.86 3.82
N ALA A 101 -25.24 1.58 2.71
CA ALA A 101 -24.14 1.37 1.78
C ALA A 101 -22.78 1.58 2.46
N TRP A 102 -22.63 2.67 3.24
CA TRP A 102 -21.41 2.93 4.00
C TRP A 102 -21.08 1.76 4.96
N SER A 103 -22.07 1.23 5.66
CA SER A 103 -21.88 0.11 6.60
C SER A 103 -21.52 -1.21 5.91
N GLU A 104 -21.92 -1.39 4.64
CA GLU A 104 -21.50 -2.53 3.82
C GLU A 104 -20.04 -2.36 3.37
N GLU A 105 -19.70 -1.20 2.84
CA GLU A 105 -18.33 -0.88 2.43
C GLU A 105 -17.34 -0.92 3.61
N ALA A 106 -17.75 -0.46 4.79
CA ALA A 106 -16.95 -0.57 6.02
C ALA A 106 -16.61 -2.03 6.37
N ARG A 107 -17.55 -2.96 6.16
CA ARG A 107 -17.30 -4.40 6.33
C ARG A 107 -16.40 -4.97 5.23
N GLN A 108 -16.44 -4.40 4.02
CA GLN A 108 -15.48 -4.76 2.97
C GLN A 108 -14.07 -4.28 3.30
N LEU A 109 -13.91 -3.11 3.93
CA LEU A 109 -12.61 -2.65 4.40
C LEU A 109 -12.02 -3.63 5.44
N ASP A 110 -12.84 -4.09 6.38
CA ASP A 110 -12.44 -5.10 7.37
C ASP A 110 -11.98 -6.40 6.67
N ALA A 111 -12.81 -6.94 5.77
CA ALA A 111 -12.47 -8.14 5.00
C ALA A 111 -11.19 -7.96 4.14
N SER A 112 -10.91 -6.75 3.66
CA SER A 112 -9.75 -6.47 2.81
C SER A 112 -8.39 -6.75 3.47
N TYR A 113 -8.33 -6.88 4.80
CA TYR A 113 -7.10 -7.24 5.52
C TYR A 113 -6.76 -8.73 5.44
N GLU A 114 -7.74 -9.58 5.16
CA GLU A 114 -7.57 -11.02 4.93
C GLU A 114 -7.55 -11.38 3.43
N GLU A 115 -7.82 -10.41 2.56
CA GLU A 115 -7.83 -10.54 1.10
C GLU A 115 -6.56 -9.95 0.45
N ASP A 116 -6.30 -10.31 -0.81
CA ASP A 116 -5.13 -9.88 -1.59
C ASP A 116 -5.23 -8.42 -2.11
N TRP A 117 -5.72 -7.49 -1.30
CA TRP A 117 -5.77 -6.08 -1.66
C TRP A 117 -4.37 -5.46 -1.65
N LEU A 118 -4.06 -4.64 -2.65
CA LEU A 118 -2.83 -3.86 -2.63
C LEU A 118 -2.91 -2.80 -1.50
N PRO A 119 -1.81 -2.52 -0.79
CA PRO A 119 -1.79 -1.53 0.29
C PRO A 119 -2.34 -0.15 -0.13
N ASP A 120 -2.03 0.30 -1.34
CA ASP A 120 -2.50 1.58 -1.89
C ASP A 120 -4.00 1.58 -2.15
N GLU A 121 -4.57 0.46 -2.60
CA GLU A 121 -6.00 0.30 -2.83
C GLU A 121 -6.76 0.37 -1.50
N ARG A 122 -6.26 -0.36 -0.49
CA ARG A 122 -6.81 -0.33 0.87
C ARG A 122 -6.75 1.07 1.48
N SER A 123 -5.62 1.76 1.31
CA SER A 123 -5.43 3.14 1.80
C SER A 123 -6.47 4.10 1.19
N ARG A 124 -6.63 4.09 -0.13
CA ARG A 124 -7.63 4.92 -0.84
C ARG A 124 -9.05 4.57 -0.44
N PHE A 125 -9.35 3.30 -0.25
CA PHE A 125 -10.67 2.85 0.15
C PHE A 125 -11.03 3.33 1.58
N ALA A 126 -10.08 3.21 2.51
CA ALA A 126 -10.23 3.73 3.87
C ALA A 126 -10.37 5.27 3.90
N GLU A 127 -9.58 5.99 3.10
CA GLU A 127 -9.69 7.45 2.95
C GLU A 127 -11.07 7.87 2.43
N ARG A 128 -11.57 7.20 1.38
CA ARG A 128 -12.90 7.46 0.83
C ARG A 128 -13.98 7.25 1.88
N LEU A 129 -13.96 6.12 2.59
CA LEU A 129 -14.93 5.83 3.65
C LEU A 129 -14.96 6.88 4.76
N LEU A 130 -13.78 7.35 5.20
CA LEU A 130 -13.70 8.42 6.19
C LEU A 130 -14.25 9.74 5.66
N THR A 131 -13.96 10.07 4.40
CA THR A 131 -14.44 11.28 3.74
C THR A 131 -15.96 11.26 3.56
N ASP A 132 -16.51 10.13 3.11
CA ASP A 132 -17.95 9.96 2.89
C ASP A 132 -18.73 10.09 4.21
N LEU A 133 -18.24 9.46 5.29
CA LEU A 133 -18.83 9.62 6.62
C LEU A 133 -18.73 11.07 7.10
N ASP A 134 -17.58 11.71 6.89
CA ASP A 134 -17.36 13.10 7.28
C ASP A 134 -18.33 14.06 6.60
N ASP A 135 -18.47 13.93 5.28
CA ASP A 135 -19.34 14.79 4.50
C ASP A 135 -20.80 14.59 4.88
N ALA A 136 -21.24 13.36 5.12
CA ALA A 136 -22.60 13.07 5.57
C ALA A 136 -22.91 13.68 6.95
N GLU A 137 -21.97 13.57 7.91
CA GLU A 137 -22.11 14.17 9.24
C GLU A 137 -22.15 15.70 9.18
N LEU A 138 -21.28 16.31 8.36
CA LEU A 138 -21.24 17.76 8.15
C LEU A 138 -22.52 18.28 7.50
N VAL A 139 -23.06 17.56 6.52
CA VAL A 139 -24.35 17.89 5.90
C VAL A 139 -25.49 17.82 6.90
N CYS A 140 -25.54 16.78 7.75
CA CYS A 140 -26.56 16.68 8.79
C CYS A 140 -26.46 17.81 9.82
N LEU A 141 -25.24 18.16 10.26
CA LEU A 141 -25.02 19.28 11.16
C LEU A 141 -25.51 20.60 10.56
N THR A 142 -25.19 20.86 9.29
CA THR A 142 -25.57 22.09 8.60
C THR A 142 -27.05 22.14 8.28
N ALA A 143 -27.65 21.03 7.86
CA ALA A 143 -29.10 20.92 7.71
C ALA A 143 -29.81 21.24 9.04
N ALA A 144 -29.32 20.71 10.16
CA ALA A 144 -29.89 20.98 11.48
C ALA A 144 -29.79 22.48 11.85
N ARG A 145 -28.69 23.16 11.50
CA ARG A 145 -28.52 24.62 11.66
C ARG A 145 -29.47 25.42 10.79
N LEU A 146 -29.82 24.90 9.61
CA LEU A 146 -30.78 25.47 8.68
C LEU A 146 -32.24 25.08 9.00
N GLY A 147 -32.49 24.46 10.15
CA GLY A 147 -33.83 24.08 10.61
C GLY A 147 -34.40 22.82 9.96
N LYS A 148 -33.59 22.05 9.24
CA LYS A 148 -33.93 20.74 8.67
C LYS A 148 -33.31 19.64 9.51
N ARG A 149 -34.15 18.86 10.21
CA ARG A 149 -33.68 17.73 11.02
C ARG A 149 -34.11 16.42 10.41
N GLY A 150 -33.21 15.46 10.39
CA GLY A 150 -33.45 14.12 9.86
C GLY A 150 -33.14 13.10 10.94
N THR A 151 -33.99 13.00 11.96
CA THR A 151 -33.72 12.18 13.16
C THR A 151 -33.40 10.71 12.84
N ALA A 152 -33.94 10.16 11.75
CA ALA A 152 -33.61 8.82 11.30
C ALA A 152 -32.18 8.73 10.76
N LEU A 153 -31.83 9.60 9.80
CA LEU A 153 -30.50 9.68 9.22
C LEU A 153 -29.42 10.01 10.27
N GLU A 154 -29.70 10.95 11.18
CA GLU A 154 -28.79 11.30 12.28
C GLU A 154 -28.46 10.08 13.16
N LYS A 155 -29.46 9.25 13.46
CA LYS A 155 -29.29 8.03 14.25
C LYS A 155 -28.54 6.95 13.49
N GLU A 156 -28.77 6.81 12.19
CA GLU A 156 -28.05 5.86 11.34
C GLU A 156 -26.57 6.24 11.22
N LEU A 157 -26.27 7.53 10.98
CA LEU A 157 -24.91 8.05 10.96
C LEU A 157 -24.21 7.95 12.32
N GLU A 158 -24.95 8.10 13.43
CA GLU A 158 -24.41 7.82 14.76
C GLU A 158 -23.94 6.36 14.89
N GLY A 159 -24.67 5.41 14.28
CA GLY A 159 -24.25 4.01 14.16
C GLY A 159 -22.97 3.85 13.35
N CYS A 160 -22.87 4.50 12.19
CA CYS A 160 -21.66 4.49 11.37
C CYS A 160 -20.45 5.06 12.11
N ARG A 161 -20.61 6.20 12.78
CA ARG A 161 -19.57 6.82 13.63
C ARG A 161 -19.16 5.89 14.75
N ALA A 162 -20.10 5.31 15.50
CA ALA A 162 -19.80 4.39 16.58
C ALA A 162 -19.01 3.17 16.08
N TRP A 163 -19.36 2.63 14.91
CA TRP A 163 -18.61 1.56 14.27
C TRP A 163 -17.18 2.01 13.93
N CYS A 164 -17.00 3.17 13.30
CA CYS A 164 -15.69 3.72 12.94
C CYS A 164 -14.80 3.94 14.18
N LEU A 165 -15.36 4.41 15.29
CA LEU A 165 -14.63 4.60 16.55
C LEU A 165 -14.18 3.27 17.18
N HIS A 166 -14.98 2.21 17.03
CA HIS A 166 -14.65 0.89 17.58
C HIS A 166 -13.60 0.14 16.74
N HIS A 167 -13.49 0.47 15.45
CA HIS A 167 -12.58 -0.18 14.50
C HIS A 167 -11.61 0.85 13.88
N ALA A 168 -11.12 1.79 14.69
CA ALA A 168 -10.26 2.87 14.22
C ALA A 168 -8.91 2.34 13.67
N ASP A 169 -8.47 1.18 14.14
CA ASP A 169 -7.32 0.43 13.68
C ASP A 169 -7.43 -0.02 12.21
N LEU A 170 -8.64 -0.35 11.74
CA LEU A 170 -8.87 -0.68 10.32
C LEU A 170 -8.57 0.49 9.38
N PHE A 171 -8.60 1.72 9.89
CA PHE A 171 -8.33 2.94 9.13
C PHE A 171 -6.86 3.38 9.20
N LEU A 172 -5.97 2.60 9.81
CA LEU A 172 -4.55 2.94 9.88
C LEU A 172 -3.91 3.07 8.49
N ALA A 173 -4.42 2.35 7.48
CA ALA A 173 -4.03 2.51 6.09
C ALA A 173 -4.25 3.95 5.55
N ALA A 174 -5.17 4.72 6.13
CA ALA A 174 -5.45 6.11 5.79
C ALA A 174 -4.78 7.13 6.75
N SER A 175 -3.87 6.71 7.64
CA SER A 175 -3.28 7.58 8.67
C SER A 175 -2.60 8.84 8.11
N VAL A 176 -2.00 8.75 6.92
CA VAL A 176 -1.39 9.91 6.25
C VAL A 176 -2.44 10.96 5.89
N HIS A 177 -3.57 10.53 5.31
CA HIS A 177 -4.70 11.40 5.03
C HIS A 177 -5.27 11.99 6.34
N VAL A 178 -5.47 11.16 7.37
CA VAL A 178 -6.01 11.61 8.65
C VAL A 178 -5.12 12.67 9.31
N GLN A 179 -3.80 12.49 9.31
CA GLN A 179 -2.85 13.51 9.79
C GLN A 179 -2.95 14.81 8.99
N ALA A 180 -3.10 14.70 7.67
CA ALA A 180 -3.23 15.85 6.79
C ALA A 180 -4.49 16.66 7.13
N VAL A 181 -5.63 15.98 7.25
CA VAL A 181 -6.90 16.57 7.69
C VAL A 181 -6.76 17.17 9.08
N GLY A 182 -6.25 16.42 10.05
CA GLY A 182 -6.09 16.88 11.42
C GLY A 182 -5.14 18.08 11.57
N ALA A 183 -4.13 18.20 10.71
CA ALA A 183 -3.30 19.38 10.61
C ALA A 183 -4.08 20.61 10.11
N THR A 184 -5.20 20.47 9.40
CA THR A 184 -6.04 21.61 9.00
C THR A 184 -6.97 22.10 10.12
N LEU A 185 -7.31 21.25 11.09
CA LEU A 185 -8.37 21.50 12.06
C LEU A 185 -7.96 22.47 13.18
N ILE A 186 -8.93 23.25 13.66
CA ILE A 186 -8.80 24.12 14.84
C ILE A 186 -8.49 23.26 16.08
N PRO A 187 -7.38 23.49 16.81
CA PRO A 187 -7.01 22.66 17.96
C PRO A 187 -8.05 22.63 19.09
N ASP A 188 -8.70 23.76 19.34
CA ASP A 188 -9.72 23.99 20.37
C ASP A 188 -11.15 23.94 19.81
N LEU A 189 -11.36 23.17 18.73
CA LEU A 189 -12.66 23.08 18.04
C LEU A 189 -13.82 22.72 18.99
N LEU A 190 -13.57 21.90 20.01
CA LEU A 190 -14.57 21.53 21.02
C LEU A 190 -15.06 22.74 21.84
N GLU A 191 -14.17 23.68 22.17
CA GLU A 191 -14.52 24.88 22.92
C GLU A 191 -15.27 25.90 22.04
N GLN A 192 -14.94 25.95 20.74
CA GLN A 192 -15.54 26.88 19.79
C GLN A 192 -16.89 26.39 19.26
N ASP A 193 -16.97 25.12 18.86
CA ASP A 193 -18.14 24.54 18.24
C ASP A 193 -18.22 23.01 18.52
N PRO A 194 -18.90 22.59 19.60
CA PRO A 194 -19.03 21.19 19.96
C PRO A 194 -19.68 20.33 18.87
N GLY A 195 -20.56 20.91 18.05
CA GLY A 195 -21.21 20.20 16.95
C GLY A 195 -20.22 19.85 15.85
N LEU A 196 -19.32 20.79 15.49
CA LEU A 196 -18.23 20.53 14.55
C LEU A 196 -17.16 19.61 15.13
N ALA A 197 -16.86 19.72 16.41
CA ALA A 197 -15.91 18.83 17.07
C ALA A 197 -16.40 17.37 17.06
N LEU A 198 -17.70 17.14 17.25
CA LEU A 198 -18.30 15.81 17.21
C LEU A 198 -18.05 15.11 15.85
N THR A 199 -18.11 15.85 14.74
CA THR A 199 -17.85 15.27 13.40
C THR A 199 -16.37 14.94 13.20
N ALA A 200 -15.45 15.52 13.97
CA ALA A 200 -14.01 15.27 13.87
C ALA A 200 -13.52 14.09 14.71
N LEU A 201 -14.34 13.50 15.59
CA LEU A 201 -13.92 12.45 16.54
C LEU A 201 -13.28 11.23 15.87
N LYS A 202 -13.73 10.85 14.68
CA LYS A 202 -13.16 9.73 13.92
C LYS A 202 -11.68 9.94 13.60
N TYR A 203 -11.26 11.17 13.30
CA TYR A 203 -9.86 11.47 13.02
C TYR A 203 -9.00 11.34 14.28
N GLU A 204 -9.50 11.82 15.42
CA GLU A 204 -8.83 11.64 16.72
C GLU A 204 -8.69 10.16 17.08
N ALA A 205 -9.74 9.36 16.89
CA ALA A 205 -9.71 7.93 17.19
C ALA A 205 -8.68 7.18 16.33
N VAL A 206 -8.59 7.47 15.03
CA VAL A 206 -7.58 6.87 14.15
C VAL A 206 -6.17 7.30 14.56
N MET A 207 -5.97 8.54 14.99
CA MET A 207 -4.68 8.99 15.51
C MET A 207 -4.29 8.31 16.82
N ASN A 208 -5.24 8.11 17.73
CA ASN A 208 -4.99 7.38 18.96
C ASN A 208 -4.62 5.92 18.67
N ALA A 209 -5.34 5.25 17.75
CA ALA A 209 -4.99 3.90 17.31
C ALA A 209 -3.59 3.83 16.68
N ALA A 210 -3.20 4.86 15.90
CA ALA A 210 -1.87 4.93 15.30
C ALA A 210 -0.76 5.09 16.36
N GLU A 211 -0.98 5.90 17.39
CA GLU A 211 -0.06 6.04 18.52
C GLU A 211 0.09 4.74 19.30
N GLU A 212 -1.02 4.04 19.57
CA GLU A 212 -1.02 2.75 20.25
C GLU A 212 -0.22 1.71 19.46
N VAL A 213 -0.46 1.59 18.14
CA VAL A 213 0.27 0.64 17.28
C VAL A 213 1.75 0.98 17.17
N GLU A 214 2.13 2.26 17.05
CA GLU A 214 3.55 2.64 17.03
C GLU A 214 4.24 2.35 18.37
N ALA A 215 3.57 2.59 19.50
CA ALA A 215 4.10 2.26 20.83
C ALA A 215 4.31 0.74 21.00
N GLU A 216 3.37 -0.08 20.50
CA GLU A 216 3.47 -1.53 20.48
C GLU A 216 4.62 -2.03 19.60
N LEU A 217 4.71 -1.53 18.36
CA LEU A 217 5.79 -1.89 17.41
C LEU A 217 7.16 -1.39 17.87
N GLY A 218 7.21 -0.25 18.56
CA GLY A 218 8.40 0.30 19.20
C GLY A 218 8.88 -0.50 20.42
N MET A 219 8.09 -1.49 20.87
CA MET A 219 8.32 -2.26 22.10
C MET A 219 8.50 -1.34 23.32
N GLU A 220 7.85 -0.17 23.36
CA GLU A 220 8.02 0.80 24.45
C GLU A 220 7.61 0.21 25.82
N ALA A 221 6.69 -0.76 25.81
CA ALA A 221 6.24 -1.49 26.99
C ALA A 221 7.16 -2.66 27.40
N VAL A 222 8.16 -3.04 26.60
CA VAL A 222 9.07 -4.16 26.91
C VAL A 222 10.27 -3.62 27.67
N GLU A 223 10.40 -4.00 28.95
CA GLU A 223 11.61 -3.68 29.71
C GLU A 223 12.85 -4.27 28.98
N PRO A 224 13.85 -3.44 28.66
CA PRO A 224 15.06 -3.94 28.02
C PRO A 224 15.71 -4.98 28.92
N LEU A 225 16.12 -6.11 28.32
CA LEU A 225 16.82 -7.16 29.06
C LEU A 225 18.01 -6.55 29.84
N PRO A 226 18.19 -6.90 31.12
CA PRO A 226 19.27 -6.35 31.92
C PRO A 226 20.62 -6.51 31.20
N ALA A 227 21.48 -5.49 31.26
CA ALA A 227 22.78 -5.52 30.58
C ALA A 227 23.64 -6.75 30.97
N ALA A 228 23.43 -7.28 32.18
CA ALA A 228 24.04 -8.50 32.68
C ALA A 228 23.64 -9.76 31.89
N VAL A 229 22.45 -9.78 31.27
CA VAL A 229 21.93 -10.87 30.43
C VAL A 229 22.28 -10.65 28.95
N VAL A 230 22.19 -9.40 28.47
CA VAL A 230 22.47 -9.05 27.07
C VAL A 230 23.95 -9.23 26.73
N ARG A 231 24.88 -8.81 27.59
CA ARG A 231 26.32 -8.89 27.32
C ARG A 231 26.81 -10.32 27.06
N PRO A 232 26.45 -11.35 27.87
CA PRO A 232 26.78 -12.73 27.58
C PRO A 232 26.18 -13.25 26.26
N LEU A 233 24.94 -12.88 25.93
CA LEU A 233 24.26 -13.31 24.71
C LEU A 233 24.91 -12.71 23.46
N VAL A 234 25.18 -11.40 23.46
CA VAL A 234 25.90 -10.72 22.38
C VAL A 234 27.30 -11.29 22.21
N ARG A 235 28.01 -11.54 23.32
CA ARG A 235 29.33 -12.18 23.28
C ARG A 235 29.26 -13.57 22.65
N ARG A 236 28.30 -14.41 23.06
CA ARG A 236 28.10 -15.76 22.51
C ARG A 236 27.75 -15.71 21.02
N PHE A 237 26.90 -14.76 20.61
CA PHE A 237 26.56 -14.54 19.21
C PHE A 237 27.80 -14.14 18.38
N LEU A 238 28.60 -13.19 18.87
CA LEU A 238 29.83 -12.77 18.19
C LEU A 238 30.86 -13.89 18.13
N GLU A 239 31.02 -14.69 19.19
CA GLU A 239 31.88 -15.88 19.22
C GLU A 239 31.40 -16.95 18.23
N GLN A 240 30.09 -17.21 18.15
CA GLN A 240 29.50 -18.13 17.16
C GLN A 240 29.67 -17.61 15.73
N ARG A 241 29.46 -16.31 15.50
CA ARG A 241 29.65 -15.68 14.20
C ARG A 241 31.11 -15.76 13.76
N ALA A 242 32.06 -15.54 14.67
CA ALA A 242 33.49 -15.69 14.41
C ALA A 242 33.87 -17.15 14.13
N ALA A 243 33.29 -18.12 14.86
CA ALA A 243 33.50 -19.54 14.61
C ALA A 243 32.98 -19.98 13.23
N ILE A 244 31.78 -19.54 12.85
CA ILE A 244 31.20 -19.80 11.53
C ILE A 244 32.05 -19.16 10.42
N ALA A 245 32.49 -17.92 10.61
CA ALA A 245 33.38 -17.23 9.66
C ALA A 245 34.74 -17.93 9.53
N ALA A 246 35.30 -18.42 10.63
CA ALA A 246 36.56 -19.19 10.63
C ALA A 246 36.39 -20.56 9.94
N ASP A 247 35.25 -21.23 10.13
CA ASP A 247 34.95 -22.48 9.43
C ASP A 247 34.71 -22.26 7.94
N LEU A 248 34.04 -21.17 7.54
CA LEU A 248 33.94 -20.75 6.14
C LEU A 248 35.32 -20.43 5.54
N GLN A 249 36.22 -19.79 6.29
CA GLN A 249 37.61 -19.57 5.84
C GLN A 249 38.39 -20.89 5.67
N LYS A 250 38.14 -21.91 6.50
CA LYS A 250 38.72 -23.25 6.28
C LYS A 250 38.19 -23.89 5.00
N PHE A 251 36.90 -23.74 4.72
CA PHE A 251 36.31 -24.18 3.45
C PHE A 251 36.91 -23.45 2.25
N VAL A 252 37.09 -22.12 2.34
CA VAL A 252 37.76 -21.32 1.30
C VAL A 252 39.24 -21.72 1.15
N PHE A 253 39.94 -22.05 2.23
CA PHE A 253 41.31 -22.54 2.17
C PHE A 253 41.40 -23.92 1.50
N VAL A 254 40.48 -24.84 1.81
CA VAL A 254 40.38 -26.15 1.15
C VAL A 254 40.02 -25.99 -0.33
N ALA A 255 39.08 -25.10 -0.66
CA ALA A 255 38.71 -24.78 -2.03
C ALA A 255 39.89 -24.15 -2.80
N ASN A 256 40.61 -23.21 -2.19
CA ASN A 256 41.81 -22.60 -2.79
C ASN A 256 42.94 -23.61 -2.95
N ALA A 257 43.15 -24.52 -2.00
CA ALA A 257 44.15 -25.59 -2.13
C ALA A 257 43.78 -26.58 -3.25
N LEU A 258 42.48 -26.84 -3.46
CA LEU A 258 41.97 -27.64 -4.57
C LEU A 258 42.18 -26.90 -5.91
N VAL A 259 41.86 -25.61 -5.98
CA VAL A 259 42.05 -24.74 -7.15
C VAL A 259 43.53 -24.62 -7.51
N GLN A 260 44.43 -24.48 -6.53
CA GLN A 260 45.88 -24.46 -6.76
C GLN A 260 46.41 -25.81 -7.26
N ARG A 261 45.89 -26.94 -6.76
CA ARG A 261 46.21 -28.27 -7.31
C ARG A 261 45.72 -28.46 -8.74
N ILE A 262 44.58 -27.87 -9.10
CA ILE A 262 44.06 -27.87 -10.47
C ILE A 262 44.94 -26.98 -11.38
N ARG A 263 45.40 -25.82 -10.87
CA ARG A 263 46.29 -24.89 -11.58
C ARG A 263 47.72 -25.38 -11.80
N HIS A 264 48.20 -26.35 -11.02
CA HIS A 264 49.53 -26.96 -11.19
C HIS A 264 49.56 -28.18 -12.12
N ARG A 265 48.44 -28.54 -12.78
CA ARG A 265 48.53 -29.34 -14.00
C ARG A 265 49.05 -28.46 -15.13
N PRO A 266 50.03 -28.91 -15.93
CA PRO A 266 50.58 -28.11 -17.02
C PRO A 266 49.56 -28.05 -18.16
N MET A 267 48.66 -27.07 -18.10
CA MET A 267 47.92 -26.61 -19.26
C MET A 267 48.47 -25.26 -19.69
N ALA A 268 48.70 -25.17 -21.00
CA ALA A 268 49.36 -24.08 -21.66
C ALA A 268 48.62 -22.74 -21.51
N ARG A 269 49.41 -21.66 -21.60
CA ARG A 269 49.08 -20.24 -21.62
C ARG A 269 47.75 -19.84 -22.29
N ALA A 270 46.98 -19.02 -21.58
CA ALA A 270 46.30 -17.78 -22.03
C ALA A 270 45.76 -17.09 -20.74
N ARG A 271 46.41 -16.04 -20.23
CA ARG A 271 46.16 -14.59 -20.42
C ARG A 271 44.71 -14.15 -20.10
N ASP A 272 44.64 -13.12 -19.25
CA ASP A 272 43.47 -12.35 -18.77
C ASP A 272 42.21 -12.39 -19.64
N GLU A 273 41.03 -12.52 -19.03
CA GLU A 273 39.81 -11.83 -19.49
C GLU A 273 38.64 -11.95 -18.49
N GLY A 274 38.03 -10.79 -18.18
CA GLY A 274 36.60 -10.53 -17.96
C GLY A 274 35.79 -11.33 -16.92
N GLU A 275 35.09 -10.61 -16.03
CA GLU A 275 33.91 -11.17 -15.37
C GLU A 275 32.94 -11.74 -16.42
N PRO A 276 32.44 -12.98 -16.25
CA PRO A 276 31.57 -13.61 -17.24
C PRO A 276 30.22 -12.88 -17.29
N LYS A 277 29.92 -12.27 -18.44
CA LYS A 277 28.59 -11.71 -18.73
C LYS A 277 27.63 -12.88 -18.94
N SER A 278 26.46 -12.86 -18.29
CA SER A 278 25.42 -13.88 -18.47
C SER A 278 24.11 -13.24 -18.92
N GLN A 279 23.28 -13.99 -19.63
CA GLN A 279 21.95 -13.60 -20.07
C GLN A 279 20.92 -14.56 -19.46
N SER A 280 19.77 -14.03 -19.06
CA SER A 280 18.70 -14.81 -18.44
C SER A 280 17.37 -14.63 -19.15
N TRP A 281 16.53 -15.67 -19.08
CA TRP A 281 15.18 -15.71 -19.64
C TRP A 281 14.22 -16.32 -18.63
N GLU A 282 12.99 -15.81 -18.61
CA GLU A 282 11.95 -16.24 -17.69
C GLU A 282 10.62 -16.47 -18.40
N TRP A 283 9.88 -17.47 -17.91
CA TRP A 283 8.55 -17.84 -18.40
C TRP A 283 7.58 -18.09 -17.25
N ALA A 284 6.30 -17.81 -17.48
CA ALA A 284 5.18 -18.13 -16.60
C ALA A 284 4.35 -19.27 -17.20
N GLY A 285 4.08 -20.27 -16.38
CA GLY A 285 3.29 -21.46 -16.72
C GLY A 285 1.96 -21.52 -15.97
N PRO A 286 1.07 -22.44 -16.36
CA PRO A 286 -0.23 -22.63 -15.71
C PRO A 286 -0.06 -23.03 -14.24
N GLY A 287 -1.02 -22.62 -13.40
CA GLY A 287 -1.04 -22.97 -11.97
C GLY A 287 0.07 -22.31 -11.13
N GLY A 288 0.59 -21.15 -11.57
CA GLY A 288 1.59 -20.37 -10.83
C GLY A 288 3.02 -20.90 -10.94
N HIS A 289 3.31 -21.72 -11.94
CA HIS A 289 4.67 -22.20 -12.19
C HIS A 289 5.50 -21.14 -12.91
N HIS A 290 6.81 -21.14 -12.66
CA HIS A 290 7.78 -20.25 -13.32
C HIS A 290 9.00 -21.03 -13.78
N ALA A 291 9.59 -20.65 -14.92
CA ALA A 291 10.82 -21.24 -15.41
C ALA A 291 11.88 -20.17 -15.65
N ARG A 292 13.13 -20.47 -15.31
CA ARG A 292 14.28 -19.58 -15.52
C ARG A 292 15.44 -20.32 -16.19
N LEU A 293 15.99 -19.70 -17.23
CA LEU A 293 17.20 -20.14 -17.92
C LEU A 293 18.29 -19.08 -17.77
N THR A 294 19.53 -19.49 -17.57
CA THR A 294 20.69 -18.58 -17.52
C THR A 294 21.82 -19.18 -18.34
N ILE A 295 22.35 -18.40 -19.28
CA ILE A 295 23.41 -18.82 -20.22
C ILE A 295 24.57 -17.83 -20.12
N SER A 296 25.80 -18.33 -20.12
CA SER A 296 27.00 -17.49 -20.25
C SER A 296 27.10 -16.90 -21.65
N LEU A 297 27.45 -15.62 -21.79
CA LEU A 297 27.67 -14.97 -23.09
C LEU A 297 28.97 -15.37 -23.77
N ASP A 298 29.80 -16.18 -23.09
CA ASP A 298 30.96 -16.87 -23.66
C ASP A 298 30.81 -18.39 -23.46
N PRO A 299 29.91 -19.04 -24.23
CA PRO A 299 29.60 -20.45 -24.04
C PRO A 299 30.65 -21.36 -24.65
N VAL A 300 30.96 -22.46 -23.96
CA VAL A 300 31.80 -23.52 -24.54
C VAL A 300 30.91 -24.44 -25.39
N GLU A 301 31.34 -24.83 -26.59
CA GLU A 301 30.51 -25.63 -27.53
C GLU A 301 29.89 -26.91 -26.93
N ALA A 302 30.49 -27.50 -25.90
CA ALA A 302 29.99 -28.69 -25.20
C ALA A 302 29.18 -28.39 -23.92
N GLU A 303 28.79 -27.14 -23.70
CA GLU A 303 28.13 -26.68 -22.47
C GLU A 303 26.67 -27.16 -22.41
N ARG A 304 26.29 -27.62 -21.21
CA ARG A 304 24.92 -28.00 -20.88
C ARG A 304 24.29 -26.90 -20.04
N VAL A 305 23.12 -26.45 -20.46
CA VAL A 305 22.35 -25.44 -19.73
C VAL A 305 21.18 -26.08 -19.01
N ALA A 306 20.88 -25.58 -17.82
CA ALA A 306 19.78 -26.09 -17.00
C ALA A 306 18.67 -25.05 -16.94
N LEU A 307 17.48 -25.44 -17.38
CA LEU A 307 16.23 -24.72 -17.11
C LEU A 307 15.74 -25.13 -15.73
N ALA A 308 15.61 -24.17 -14.82
CA ALA A 308 15.03 -24.42 -13.49
C ALA A 308 13.53 -24.11 -13.53
N ILE A 309 12.71 -25.04 -13.05
CA ILE A 309 11.25 -24.89 -12.95
C ILE A 309 10.86 -24.80 -11.47
N ILE A 310 10.07 -23.77 -11.15
CA ILE A 310 9.67 -23.36 -9.82
C ILE A 310 8.14 -23.47 -9.74
N GLY A 311 7.63 -24.06 -8.67
CA GLY A 311 6.21 -24.18 -8.38
C GLY A 311 5.61 -22.91 -7.78
N PRO A 312 4.27 -22.89 -7.58
CA PRO A 312 3.55 -21.75 -7.01
C PRO A 312 3.95 -21.39 -5.56
N ASP A 313 4.59 -22.32 -4.85
CA ASP A 313 5.11 -22.15 -3.49
C ASP A 313 6.56 -21.62 -3.45
N HIS A 314 7.09 -21.18 -4.60
CA HIS A 314 8.49 -20.81 -4.81
C HIS A 314 9.52 -21.92 -4.53
N GLN A 315 9.09 -23.18 -4.44
CA GLN A 315 9.97 -24.34 -4.37
C GLN A 315 10.20 -24.95 -5.76
N ARG A 316 11.13 -25.91 -5.85
CA ARG A 316 11.37 -26.64 -7.11
C ARG A 316 10.14 -27.44 -7.48
N ALA A 317 9.71 -27.35 -8.75
CA ALA A 317 8.55 -28.06 -9.29
C ALA A 317 8.83 -29.56 -9.44
N THR A 318 8.93 -30.27 -8.32
CA THR A 318 9.20 -31.72 -8.26
C THR A 318 8.00 -32.57 -8.66
N ASP A 319 6.79 -31.99 -8.61
CA ASP A 319 5.54 -32.53 -9.12
C ASP A 319 5.57 -32.71 -10.65
N LEU A 320 6.38 -31.91 -11.36
CA LEU A 320 6.60 -32.03 -12.80
C LEU A 320 7.71 -33.04 -13.17
N ALA A 321 8.31 -33.74 -12.21
CA ALA A 321 9.39 -34.68 -12.49
C ALA A 321 8.97 -35.79 -13.47
N GLY A 322 9.78 -36.01 -14.50
CA GLY A 322 9.52 -36.96 -15.58
C GLY A 322 8.63 -36.41 -16.70
N GLN A 323 8.11 -35.18 -16.59
CA GLN A 323 7.38 -34.53 -17.68
C GLN A 323 8.35 -34.08 -18.79
N PRO A 324 7.93 -34.14 -20.07
CA PRO A 324 8.72 -33.60 -21.17
C PRO A 324 8.73 -32.07 -21.15
N VAL A 325 9.87 -31.52 -21.54
CA VAL A 325 10.09 -30.09 -21.73
C VAL A 325 10.72 -29.88 -23.10
N VAL A 326 10.12 -29.00 -23.90
CA VAL A 326 10.66 -28.61 -25.21
C VAL A 326 11.06 -27.14 -25.13
N LEU A 327 12.35 -26.86 -25.28
CA LEU A 327 12.88 -25.51 -25.34
C LEU A 327 13.38 -25.27 -26.76
N ASN A 328 12.73 -24.35 -27.47
CA ASN A 328 13.05 -24.00 -28.86
C ASN A 328 13.20 -25.22 -29.80
N GLY A 329 12.32 -26.22 -29.64
CA GLY A 329 12.34 -27.48 -30.41
C GLY A 329 13.30 -28.56 -29.92
N VAL A 330 14.10 -28.30 -28.88
CA VAL A 330 14.97 -29.28 -28.24
C VAL A 330 14.26 -29.92 -27.06
N GLU A 331 14.13 -31.25 -27.06
CA GLU A 331 13.44 -31.99 -25.99
C GLU A 331 14.38 -32.38 -24.85
N SER A 332 13.83 -32.33 -23.63
CA SER A 332 14.44 -32.85 -22.41
C SER A 332 13.35 -33.32 -21.44
N LEU A 333 13.76 -33.84 -20.29
CA LEU A 333 12.85 -34.27 -19.23
C LEU A 333 13.16 -33.49 -17.95
N VAL A 334 12.12 -33.15 -17.19
CA VAL A 334 12.30 -32.60 -15.84
C VAL A 334 12.85 -33.68 -14.92
N ASP A 335 14.00 -33.42 -14.31
CA ASP A 335 14.59 -34.31 -13.32
C ASP A 335 13.88 -34.23 -11.95
N LYS A 336 14.25 -35.11 -11.02
CA LYS A 336 13.69 -35.15 -9.65
C LYS A 336 13.96 -33.88 -8.83
N SER A 337 14.74 -32.95 -9.37
CA SER A 337 15.14 -31.71 -8.74
C SER A 337 14.47 -30.49 -9.38
N GLY A 338 13.49 -30.69 -10.27
CA GLY A 338 12.76 -29.64 -10.96
C GLY A 338 13.57 -28.95 -12.06
N LYS A 339 14.54 -29.65 -12.67
CA LYS A 339 15.40 -29.09 -13.73
C LYS A 339 15.32 -29.88 -15.02
N ALA A 340 15.33 -29.20 -16.15
CA ALA A 340 15.53 -29.81 -17.47
C ALA A 340 16.89 -29.37 -18.03
N VAL A 341 17.69 -30.34 -18.50
CA VAL A 341 19.06 -30.07 -18.99
C VAL A 341 19.10 -30.19 -20.51
N PHE A 342 19.62 -29.17 -21.17
CA PHE A 342 19.72 -29.07 -22.63
C PHE A 342 21.17 -28.92 -23.07
N GLN A 343 21.48 -29.35 -24.29
CA GLN A 343 22.72 -28.98 -24.96
C GLN A 343 22.58 -27.56 -25.52
N LEU A 344 23.60 -26.73 -25.36
CA LEU A 344 23.51 -25.32 -25.72
C LEU A 344 23.54 -25.06 -27.23
N LEU A 345 24.36 -25.78 -27.99
CA LEU A 345 24.50 -25.62 -29.46
C LEU A 345 23.15 -25.61 -30.21
N PRO A 346 22.27 -26.63 -30.04
CA PRO A 346 20.97 -26.66 -30.74
C PRO A 346 20.02 -25.51 -30.38
N LEU A 347 20.19 -24.89 -29.20
CA LEU A 347 19.38 -23.76 -28.73
C LEU A 347 19.82 -22.42 -29.36
N LEU A 348 21.09 -22.32 -29.77
CA LEU A 348 21.66 -21.11 -30.39
C LEU A 348 21.47 -21.08 -31.92
N GLU A 349 21.30 -22.24 -32.55
CA GLU A 349 21.04 -22.35 -34.00
C GLU A 349 19.59 -21.99 -34.37
N SER A 350 18.70 -21.96 -33.39
CA SER A 350 17.27 -21.64 -33.52
C SER A 350 17.01 -20.16 -33.18
N THR A 351 16.08 -19.53 -33.91
CA THR A 351 15.80 -18.08 -34.04
C THR A 351 15.61 -17.30 -32.71
N PRO A 352 15.61 -15.94 -32.68
CA PRO A 352 15.89 -15.14 -31.47
C PRO A 352 14.82 -15.12 -30.37
N SER A 353 13.73 -15.88 -30.51
CA SER A 353 12.67 -16.01 -29.51
C SER A 353 12.62 -17.43 -28.96
N LEU A 354 13.18 -17.63 -27.76
CA LEU A 354 13.09 -18.91 -27.05
C LEU A 354 11.65 -19.17 -26.59
N SER A 355 11.00 -20.16 -27.20
CA SER A 355 9.70 -20.69 -26.77
C SER A 355 9.89 -21.90 -25.84
N LEU A 356 9.03 -22.02 -24.83
CA LEU A 356 9.07 -23.08 -23.82
C LEU A 356 7.74 -23.81 -23.78
N PHE A 357 7.78 -25.14 -23.92
CA PHE A 357 6.63 -26.02 -23.77
C PHE A 357 6.89 -27.06 -22.68
N VAL A 358 5.91 -27.30 -21.80
CA VAL A 358 6.06 -28.24 -20.67
C VAL A 358 4.82 -29.13 -20.55
N GLY A 359 5.03 -30.43 -20.30
CA GLY A 359 3.98 -31.41 -20.02
C GLY A 359 3.72 -32.41 -21.15
N ALA A 360 3.11 -33.55 -20.80
CA ALA A 360 2.77 -34.63 -21.74
C ALA A 360 1.88 -34.17 -22.92
N ASP A 361 0.97 -33.22 -22.64
CA ASP A 361 0.33 -32.38 -23.64
C ASP A 361 1.04 -31.01 -23.60
N PRO A 362 1.97 -30.72 -24.53
CA PRO A 362 2.86 -29.58 -24.41
C PRO A 362 2.10 -28.24 -24.48
N ILE A 363 2.05 -27.54 -23.35
CA ILE A 363 1.47 -26.19 -23.25
C ILE A 363 2.59 -25.16 -23.38
N GLU A 364 2.40 -24.16 -24.24
CA GLU A 364 3.34 -23.03 -24.36
C GLU A 364 3.26 -22.13 -23.12
N TRP A 365 4.42 -21.82 -22.55
CA TRP A 365 4.53 -20.90 -21.41
C TRP A 365 4.77 -19.48 -21.89
N GLU A 366 4.14 -18.52 -21.22
CA GLU A 366 4.23 -17.10 -21.57
C GLU A 366 5.59 -16.54 -21.15
N ARG A 367 6.30 -15.89 -22.07
CA ARG A 367 7.60 -15.28 -21.77
C ARG A 367 7.41 -13.97 -21.01
N LEU A 368 8.11 -13.84 -19.88
CA LEU A 368 8.11 -12.61 -19.09
C LEU A 368 9.11 -11.59 -19.68
N PRO A 369 8.84 -10.28 -19.58
CA PRO A 369 9.77 -9.25 -20.02
C PRO A 369 11.07 -9.34 -19.21
N THR A 370 12.21 -9.48 -19.88
CA THR A 370 13.54 -9.41 -19.27
C THR A 370 13.76 -8.00 -18.71
N THR A 371 14.09 -7.90 -17.42
CA THR A 371 14.44 -6.66 -16.72
C THR A 371 15.89 -6.26 -16.96
#